data_AF-A0A838N035-F1
#
_entry.id   AF-A0A838N035-F1
#
_cell.length_a   1.000
_cell.length_b   1.000
_cell.length_c   1.000
_cell.angle_alpha   90.00
_cell.angle_beta   90.00
_cell.angle_gamma   90.00
#
_symmetry.space_group_name_H-M   'P 1'
#
loop_
_entity.id
_entity.type
_entity.pdbx_description
1 polymer ?
#
loop_
_entity_poly.entity_id
_entity_poly.type
_entity_poly.pdbx_seq_one_letter_code
_entity_poly.pdbx_strand_id
1 'polypeptide(L)'
;MLKVIFFDGAGTLFHLPKGVGYHYAFVASRMGLRLDAAALDRAFRRVWSSMPSRPTTREPREDDDKGWWAELVDQVIEEVAPQTKDLDRDAFFETAYSHFA
;
A
#
# COMPACT_ATOMS: atom_id res chain seq x y z
N MET A 1 1.32 -37.01 17.36
CA MET A 1 2.46 -36.61 16.50
C MET A 1 1.98 -35.48 15.59
N LEU A 2 2.59 -34.30 15.69
CA LEU A 2 2.30 -33.17 14.81
C LEU A 2 2.96 -33.42 13.44
N LYS A 3 2.24 -33.22 12.33
CA LYS A 3 2.75 -33.55 10.98
C LYS A 3 3.06 -32.33 10.12
N VAL A 4 2.46 -31.17 10.43
CA VAL A 4 2.62 -29.92 9.67
C VAL A 4 2.52 -28.74 10.63
N ILE A 5 3.30 -27.69 10.37
CA ILE A 5 3.24 -26.38 11.02
C ILE A 5 3.09 -25.33 9.92
N PHE A 6 2.14 -24.42 10.07
CA PHE A 6 1.95 -23.27 9.19
C PHE A 6 2.53 -22.03 9.86
N PHE A 7 3.17 -21.17 9.06
CA PHE A 7 3.69 -19.89 9.50
C PHE A 7 3.01 -18.78 8.71
N ASP A 8 2.66 -17.72 9.41
CA ASP A 8 2.35 -16.45 8.77
C ASP A 8 3.63 -15.82 8.19
N GLY A 9 3.50 -14.92 7.21
CA GLY A 9 4.64 -14.28 6.56
C GLY A 9 5.10 -13.02 7.29
N ALA A 10 4.39 -11.92 7.06
CA ALA A 10 4.79 -10.59 7.50
C ALA A 10 4.63 -10.44 9.02
N GLY A 11 5.70 -10.09 9.72
CA GLY A 11 5.72 -9.98 11.18
C GLY A 11 5.99 -11.30 11.90
N THR A 12 6.08 -12.41 11.16
CA THR A 12 6.47 -13.73 11.68
C THR A 12 7.78 -14.21 11.06
N LEU A 13 7.83 -14.37 9.74
CA LEU A 13 9.01 -14.84 9.00
C LEU A 13 9.89 -13.69 8.50
N PHE A 14 9.31 -12.53 8.19
CA PHE A 14 10.06 -11.37 7.70
C PHE A 14 9.45 -10.05 8.16
N HIS A 15 10.27 -9.01 8.19
CA HIS A 15 9.86 -7.65 8.50
C HIS A 15 10.30 -6.68 7.38
N LEU A 16 9.50 -5.64 7.16
CA LEU A 16 9.93 -4.54 6.29
C LEU A 16 10.90 -3.62 7.05
N PRO A 17 12.05 -3.23 6.47
CA PRO A 17 13.01 -2.36 7.13
C PRO A 17 12.48 -0.92 7.33
N LYS A 18 11.46 -0.54 6.56
CA LYS A 18 10.75 0.75 6.64
C LYS A 18 9.26 0.51 6.47
N GLY A 19 8.44 1.39 7.07
CA GLY A 19 6.98 1.37 6.91
C GLY A 19 6.54 1.82 5.52
N VAL A 20 5.28 1.56 5.18
CA VAL A 20 4.69 1.93 3.89
C VAL A 20 4.68 3.45 3.68
N GLY A 21 4.42 4.22 4.74
CA GLY A 21 4.42 5.67 4.69
C GLY A 21 5.79 6.27 4.34
N TYR A 22 6.88 5.62 4.74
CA TYR A 22 8.23 6.01 4.28
C TYR A 22 8.37 5.85 2.77
N HIS A 23 7.93 4.73 2.23
CA HIS A 23 8.03 4.44 0.79
C HIS A 23 7.12 5.35 -0.04
N TYR A 24 5.90 5.64 0.44
CA TYR A 24 5.00 6.59 -0.22
C TYR A 24 5.57 8.01 -0.20
N ALA A 25 6.12 8.45 0.92
CA ALA A 25 6.79 9.75 1.01
C ALA A 25 8.03 9.82 0.08
N PHE A 26 8.79 8.72 -0.01
CA PHE A 26 9.92 8.61 -0.92
C PHE A 26 9.49 8.73 -2.39
N VAL A 27 8.44 8.01 -2.80
CA VAL A 27 7.88 8.10 -4.16
C VAL A 27 7.35 9.51 -4.44
N ALA A 28 6.59 10.10 -3.52
CA ALA A 28 6.12 11.48 -3.62
C ALA A 28 7.28 12.46 -3.86
N SER A 29 8.40 12.28 -3.16
CA SER A 29 9.57 13.16 -3.29
C SER A 29 10.20 13.10 -4.69
N ARG A 30 10.15 11.94 -5.37
CA ARG A 30 10.62 11.79 -6.75
C ARG A 30 9.72 12.53 -7.75
N MET A 31 8.48 12.82 -7.36
CA MET A 31 7.51 13.59 -8.13
C MET A 31 7.45 15.07 -7.69
N GLY A 32 8.39 15.53 -6.86
CA GLY A 32 8.45 16.91 -6.39
C GLY A 32 7.53 17.25 -5.22
N LEU A 33 6.88 16.24 -4.62
CA LEU A 33 5.97 16.42 -3.49
C LEU A 33 6.61 16.00 -2.17
N ARG A 34 6.31 16.72 -1.09
CA ARG A 34 6.73 16.34 0.27
C ARG A 34 5.51 15.95 1.08
N LEU A 35 5.40 14.67 1.38
CA LEU A 35 4.33 14.11 2.22
C LEU A 35 4.92 13.60 3.55
N ASP A 36 4.15 13.71 4.63
CA ASP A 36 4.55 13.23 5.95
C ASP A 36 4.42 11.70 6.02
N ALA A 37 5.55 11.01 6.17
CA ALA A 37 5.60 9.56 6.22
C ALA A 37 4.80 8.96 7.39
N ALA A 38 4.77 9.63 8.55
CA ALA A 38 4.02 9.16 9.71
C ALA A 38 2.51 9.35 9.53
N ALA A 39 2.09 10.43 8.85
CA ALA A 39 0.69 10.64 8.46
C ALA A 39 0.25 9.56 7.45
N LEU A 40 1.08 9.26 6.45
CA LEU A 40 0.83 8.19 5.48
C LEU A 40 0.71 6.82 6.14
N ASP A 41 1.59 6.47 7.08
CA ASP A 41 1.51 5.20 7.82
C ASP A 41 0.19 5.07 8.62
N ARG A 42 -0.24 6.16 9.28
CA ARG A 42 -1.50 6.17 10.02
C ARG A 42 -2.71 6.05 9.10
N ALA A 43 -2.70 6.78 7.99
CA ALA A 43 -3.76 6.72 6.98
C ALA A 43 -3.86 5.33 6.35
N PHE A 44 -2.72 4.74 5.95
CA PHE A 44 -2.68 3.39 5.40
C PHE A 44 -3.32 2.38 6.34
N ARG A 45 -3.01 2.38 7.64
CA ARG A 45 -3.61 1.44 8.60
C ARG A 45 -5.13 1.61 8.72
N ARG A 46 -5.62 2.85 8.68
CA ARG A 46 -7.07 3.14 8.74
C ARG A 46 -7.77 2.66 7.47
N VAL A 47 -7.29 3.09 6.30
CA VAL A 47 -7.85 2.71 5.00
C VAL A 47 -7.79 1.20 4.80
N TRP A 48 -6.65 0.57 5.09
CA TRP A 48 -6.50 -0.88 5.04
C TRP A 48 -7.57 -1.63 5.85
N SER A 49 -7.91 -1.10 7.04
CA SER A 49 -8.92 -1.70 7.90
C SER A 49 -10.35 -1.48 7.41
N SER A 50 -10.60 -0.47 6.57
CA SER A 50 -11.92 -0.19 5.98
C SER A 50 -12.11 -0.81 4.59
N MET A 51 -11.04 -1.22 3.92
CA MET A 51 -11.12 -1.80 2.58
C MET A 51 -11.86 -3.15 2.58
N PRO A 52 -12.60 -3.47 1.50
CA PRO A 52 -13.31 -4.73 1.38
C PRO A 52 -12.33 -5.91 1.41
N SER A 53 -12.72 -6.97 2.11
CA SER A 53 -11.92 -8.20 2.20
C SER A 53 -11.77 -8.84 0.83
N ARG A 54 -10.54 -9.25 0.52
CA ARG A 54 -10.22 -9.95 -0.73
C ARG A 54 -10.35 -11.46 -0.52
N PRO A 55 -11.33 -12.14 -1.15
CA PRO A 55 -11.58 -13.55 -0.90
C PRO A 55 -10.41 -14.42 -1.37
N THR A 56 -10.06 -15.44 -0.58
CA THR A 56 -9.03 -16.40 -0.98
C THR A 56 -9.44 -17.13 -2.26
N THR A 57 -8.52 -17.21 -3.22
CA THR A 57 -8.71 -17.91 -4.49
C THR A 57 -7.59 -18.94 -4.68
N ARG A 58 -7.88 -20.01 -5.42
CA ARG A 58 -6.89 -20.99 -5.89
C ARG A 58 -6.40 -20.70 -7.31
N GLU A 59 -7.06 -19.77 -7.99
CA GLU A 59 -6.73 -19.33 -9.35
C GLU A 59 -6.00 -17.98 -9.29
N PRO A 60 -5.09 -17.71 -10.24
CA PRO A 60 -4.50 -16.38 -10.41
C PRO A 60 -5.59 -15.31 -10.53
N ARG A 61 -5.35 -14.13 -9.96
CA ARG A 61 -6.26 -12.99 -10.13
C ARG A 61 -5.95 -12.31 -11.46
N GLU A 62 -6.97 -11.79 -12.13
CA GLU A 62 -6.86 -11.22 -13.48
C GLU A 62 -5.82 -10.10 -13.59
N ASP A 63 -5.68 -9.27 -12.55
CA ASP A 63 -4.74 -8.15 -12.45
C ASP A 63 -3.87 -8.19 -11.18
N ASP A 64 -3.79 -9.34 -10.50
CA ASP A 64 -3.15 -9.49 -9.18
C ASP A 64 -3.64 -8.45 -8.13
N ASP A 65 -4.94 -8.08 -8.21
CA ASP A 65 -5.59 -7.03 -7.41
C ASP A 65 -5.03 -5.63 -7.60
N LYS A 66 -4.34 -5.34 -8.70
CA LYS A 66 -3.76 -4.03 -8.93
C LYS A 66 -4.80 -2.92 -8.81
N GLY A 67 -6.03 -3.13 -9.30
CA GLY A 67 -7.14 -2.17 -9.14
C GLY A 67 -7.55 -1.94 -7.68
N TRP A 68 -7.59 -2.99 -6.86
CA TRP A 68 -7.87 -2.87 -5.42
C TRP A 68 -6.76 -2.10 -4.70
N TRP A 69 -5.50 -2.35 -5.07
CA TRP A 69 -4.36 -1.61 -4.54
C TRP A 69 -4.38 -0.14 -4.95
N ALA A 70 -4.79 0.16 -6.19
CA ALA A 70 -4.94 1.54 -6.67
C ALA A 70 -5.96 2.31 -5.82
N GLU A 71 -7.13 1.72 -5.58
CA GLU A 71 -8.17 2.31 -4.73
C GLU A 71 -7.67 2.55 -3.29
N LEU A 72 -6.96 1.58 -2.72
CA LEU A 72 -6.37 1.73 -1.39
C LEU A 72 -5.40 2.90 -1.33
N VAL A 73 -4.49 3.01 -2.32
CA VAL A 73 -3.50 4.08 -2.35
C VAL A 73 -4.18 5.44 -2.52
N ASP A 74 -5.16 5.54 -3.42
CA ASP A 74 -5.89 6.78 -3.66
C ASP A 74 -6.57 7.29 -2.38
N GLN A 75 -7.29 6.42 -1.65
CA GLN A 75 -7.90 6.77 -0.37
C GLN A 75 -6.89 7.22 0.69
N VAL A 76 -5.69 6.62 0.71
CA VAL A 76 -4.61 7.04 1.62
C VAL A 76 -4.10 8.44 1.28
N ILE A 77 -3.90 8.74 0.00
CA ILE A 77 -3.44 10.08 -0.40
C ILE A 77 -4.56 11.11 -0.22
N GLU A 78 -5.81 10.75 -0.45
CA GLU A 78 -6.95 11.64 -0.17
C GLU A 78 -7.05 12.02 1.30
N GLU A 79 -6.80 11.10 2.23
CA GLU A 79 -6.81 11.41 3.66
C GLU A 79 -5.65 12.34 4.09
N VAL A 80 -4.47 12.19 3.49
CA VAL A 80 -3.26 12.91 3.91
C VAL A 80 -3.05 14.23 3.16
N ALA A 81 -3.44 14.27 1.89
CA ALA A 81 -3.14 15.36 0.96
C ALA A 81 -4.33 15.67 0.02
N PRO A 82 -5.51 16.03 0.58
CA PRO A 82 -6.72 16.31 -0.21
C PRO A 82 -6.60 17.58 -1.07
N GLN A 83 -5.69 18.49 -0.69
CA GLN A 83 -5.49 19.75 -1.40
C GLN A 83 -4.52 19.63 -2.58
N THR A 84 -3.88 18.47 -2.76
CA THR A 84 -2.93 18.25 -3.86
C THR A 84 -3.67 17.89 -5.15
N LYS A 85 -4.45 18.84 -5.66
CA LYS A 85 -5.26 18.69 -6.88
C LYS A 85 -4.43 18.46 -8.14
N ASP A 86 -3.18 18.90 -8.12
CA ASP A 86 -2.24 18.74 -9.24
C ASP A 86 -1.42 17.43 -9.15
N LEU A 87 -1.64 16.61 -8.11
CA LEU A 87 -1.01 15.29 -8.07
C LEU A 87 -1.74 14.36 -9.03
N ASP A 88 -1.02 13.94 -10.06
CA ASP A 88 -1.40 12.80 -10.89
C ASP A 88 -1.41 11.52 -10.01
N ARG A 89 -2.62 11.16 -9.54
CA ARG A 89 -2.87 10.02 -8.65
C ARG A 89 -2.51 8.70 -9.32
N ASP A 90 -2.76 8.57 -10.62
CA ASP A 90 -2.44 7.37 -11.39
C ASP A 90 -0.94 7.22 -11.53
N ALA A 91 -0.22 8.30 -11.89
CA ALA A 91 1.23 8.27 -11.96
C ALA A 91 1.88 7.99 -10.60
N PHE A 92 1.30 8.51 -9.51
CA PHE A 92 1.76 8.20 -8.15
C PHE A 92 1.59 6.72 -7.85
N PHE A 93 0.40 6.16 -8.10
CA PHE A 93 0.12 4.76 -7.87
C PHE A 93 1.04 3.85 -8.69
N GLU A 94 1.18 4.08 -10.00
CA GLU A 94 2.05 3.27 -10.86
C GLU A 94 3.52 3.30 -10.42
N THR A 95 4.00 4.48 -9.99
CA THR A 95 5.36 4.63 -9.46
C THR A 95 5.52 3.92 -8.11
N ALA A 96 4.53 4.02 -7.22
CA ALA A 96 4.54 3.35 -5.94
C ALA A 96 4.47 1.83 -6.09
N TYR A 97 3.56 1.34 -6.94
CA TYR A 97 3.38 -0.09 -7.22
C TYR A 97 4.66 -0.69 -7.79
N SER A 98 5.28 -0.03 -8.79
CA SER A 98 6.54 -0.46 -9.38
C SER A 98 7.74 -0.40 -8.42
N HIS A 99 7.69 0.45 -7.38
CA HIS A 99 8.74 0.51 -6.35
C HIS A 99 8.77 -0.75 -5.46
N PHE A 100 7.66 -1.49 -5.37
CA PHE A 100 7.55 -2.74 -4.60
C PHE A 100 7.59 -4.02 -5.47
N ALA A 101 7.56 -3.89 -6.80
CA ALA A 101 7.56 -5.00 -7.76
C ALA A 101 8.95 -5.61 -8.01
#